data_AF-A0A1Y5ESN7-F1
#
_entry.id   AF-A0A1Y5ESN7-F1
#
_cell.length_a   1.000
_cell.length_b   1.000
_cell.length_c   1.000
_cell.angle_alpha   90.00
_cell.angle_beta   90.00
_cell.angle_gamma   90.00
#
_symmetry.space_group_name_H-M   'P 1'
#
loop_
_entity.id
_entity.type
_entity.pdbx_description
1 polymer ?
#
loop_
_entity_poly.entity_id
_entity_poly.type
_entity_poly.pdbx_seq_one_letter_code
_entity_poly.pdbx_strand_id
1 'polypeptide(L)' 'MSTINIIGIDIGKSTFHLVGHDSSGREVCRKKFSRPKLIQFLSTIELTTIAMEACG' A
#
# COMPACT_ATOMS: atom_id res chain seq x y z
N MET A 1 15.29 8.91 -4.46
CA MET A 1 14.24 8.16 -3.71
C MET A 1 13.28 7.62 -4.74
N SER A 2 13.00 6.32 -4.76
CA SER A 2 12.02 5.77 -5.69
C SER A 2 10.62 6.09 -5.18
N THR A 3 9.89 6.97 -5.86
CA THR A 3 8.49 7.28 -5.57
C THR A 3 7.64 6.02 -5.75
N ILE A 4 6.70 5.79 -4.83
CA ILE A 4 5.76 4.67 -4.92
C ILE A 4 4.73 5.05 -5.98
N ASN A 5 4.61 4.26 -7.04
CA ASN A 5 3.65 4.49 -8.12
C ASN A 5 2.33 3.75 -7.84
N ILE A 6 2.42 2.51 -7.35
CA ILE A 6 1.26 1.68 -7.03
C ILE A 6 1.47 0.93 -5.72
N ILE A 7 0.40 0.81 -4.92
CA ILE A 7 0.37 0.04 -3.68
C ILE A 7 -0.71 -1.02 -3.80
N GLY A 8 -0.34 -2.29 -3.70
CA GLY A 8 -1.26 -3.40 -3.45
C GLY A 8 -1.58 -3.48 -1.96
N ILE A 9 -2.87 -3.58 -1.63
CA ILE A 9 -3.35 -3.80 -0.26
C ILE A 9 -4.12 -5.12 -0.19
N ASP A 10 -3.64 -6.03 0.67
CA ASP A 10 -4.31 -7.27 1.03
C ASP A 10 -4.91 -7.17 2.45
N ILE A 11 -6.17 -7.60 2.60
CA ILE A 11 -6.97 -7.41 3.81
C ILE A 11 -7.00 -8.71 4.62
N GLY A 12 -6.35 -8.71 5.78
CA GLY A 12 -6.53 -9.72 6.82
C GLY A 12 -7.60 -9.31 7.85
N LYS A 13 -7.84 -10.19 8.84
CA LYS A 13 -8.87 -9.97 9.89
C LYS A 13 -8.69 -8.67 10.67
N SER A 14 -7.46 -8.33 11.04
CA SER A 14 -7.12 -7.13 11.82
C SER A 14 -5.86 -6.42 11.31
N THR A 15 -5.31 -6.89 10.20
CA THR A 15 -4.03 -6.45 9.64
C THR A 15 -4.19 -6.24 8.14
N PHE A 16 -3.51 -5.23 7.62
CA PHE A 16 -3.44 -4.90 6.20
C PHE A 16 -2.01 -5.11 5.74
N HIS A 17 -1.84 -5.87 4.67
CA HIS A 17 -0.54 -6.16 4.07
C HIS A 17 -0.37 -5.24 2.86
N LEU A 18 0.71 -4.45 2.87
CA LEU A 18 1.02 -3.50 1.80
C LEU A 18 2.26 -3.94 1.05
N VAL A 19 2.19 -3.86 -0.28
CA VAL A 19 3.35 -3.95 -1.17
C VAL A 19 3.30 -2.78 -2.14
N GLY A 20 4.32 -1.93 -2.11
CA GLY A 20 4.45 -0.77 -2.99
C GLY A 20 5.50 -0.99 -4.06
N HIS A 21 5.19 -0.60 -5.29
CA HIS A 21 6.10 -0.67 -6.44
C HIS A 21 6.35 0.72 -7.03
N ASP A 22 7.56 0.96 -7.53
CA ASP A 22 7.87 2.16 -8.32
C ASP A 22 7.32 2.03 -9.76
N SER A 23 7.53 3.07 -10.57
CA SER A 23 7.09 3.10 -11.97
C SER A 23 7.74 2.04 -12.86
N SER A 24 8.86 1.44 -12.44
CA SER A 24 9.52 0.32 -13.13
C SER A 24 9.03 -1.05 -12.64
N GLY A 25 8.06 -1.09 -11.71
CA GLY A 25 7.53 -2.31 -11.13
C GLY A 25 8.40 -2.92 -10.02
N ARG A 26 9.48 -2.24 -9.59
CA ARG A 26 10.34 -2.75 -8.51
C ARG A 26 9.66 -2.54 -7.17
N GLU A 27 9.68 -3.55 -6.30
CA GLU A 27 9.19 -3.43 -4.92
C GLU A 27 10.06 -2.40 -4.18
N VAL A 28 9.43 -1.34 -3.67
CA VAL A 28 10.08 -0.26 -2.91
C VAL A 28 9.66 -0.24 -1.45
N CYS A 29 8.52 -0.86 -1.13
CA CYS A 29 8.14 -1.07 0.27
C CYS A 29 7.28 -2.32 0.44
N ARG A 30 7.42 -2.94 1.61
CA ARG A 30 6.55 -4.00 2.11
C ARG A 30 6.29 -3.77 3.58
N LYS A 31 5.03 -3.60 3.96
CA LYS A 31 4.64 -3.23 5.33
C LYS A 31 3.38 -3.96 5.77
N LYS A 32 3.17 -4.01 7.09
CA LYS A 32 1.92 -4.48 7.70
C LYS A 32 1.39 -3.42 8.65
N PHE A 33 0.10 -3.14 8.58
CA PHE A 33 -0.54 -2.10 9.39
C PHE A 33 -1.82 -2.59 10.04
N SER A 34 -2.17 -2.01 11.19
CA SER A 34 -3.56 -1.98 11.64
C SER A 34 -4.34 -0.92 10.85
N ARG A 35 -5.67 -0.96 10.87
CA ARG A 35 -6.51 0.01 10.15
C ARG A 35 -6.14 1.48 10.44
N PRO A 36 -5.95 1.92 11.70
CA PRO A 36 -5.60 3.32 11.98
C PRO A 36 -4.21 3.70 11.44
N LYS A 37 -3.23 2.79 11.55
CA LYS A 37 -1.87 3.03 11.04
C LYS A 37 -1.83 3.08 9.51
N LEU A 38 -2.69 2.31 8.84
CA LEU A 38 -2.81 2.36 7.39
C LEU A 38 -3.31 3.74 6.95
N ILE A 39 -4.38 4.26 7.55
CA ILE A 39 -4.92 5.58 7.22
C ILE A 39 -3.86 6.67 7.44
N GLN A 40 -3.17 6.62 8.58
CA GLN A 40 -2.08 7.55 8.87
C GLN A 40 -0.96 7.46 7.83
N PHE A 41 -0.53 6.25 7.47
CA PHE A 41 0.49 6.06 6.43
C PHE A 41 0.05 6.64 5.09
N LEU A 42 -1.17 6.32 4.63
CA LEU A 42 -1.71 6.80 3.35
C LEU A 42 -1.86 8.32 3.31
N SER A 43 -2.06 8.98 4.46
CA SER A 43 -2.12 10.46 4.53
C SER A 43 -0.78 11.16 4.33
N THR A 44 0.34 10.42 4.45
CA THR A 44 1.70 10.98 4.41
C THR A 44 2.44 10.71 3.10
N ILE A 45 1.91 9.85 2.24
CA ILE A 45 2.55 9.49 0.97
C ILE A 45 2.13 10.44 -0.15
N GLU A 46 2.98 10.56 -1.17
CA GLU A 46 2.65 11.25 -2.41
C GLU A 46 1.51 10.54 -3.16
N LEU A 47 0.93 11.23 -4.15
CA LEU A 47 -0.14 10.70 -4.98
C LEU A 47 0.27 9.34 -5.57
N THR A 48 -0.46 8.29 -5.19
CA THR A 48 -0.14 6.90 -5.50
C THR A 48 -1.42 6.16 -5.86
N THR A 49 -1.37 5.25 -6.83
CA THR A 49 -2.50 4.38 -7.14
C THR A 49 -2.63 3.28 -6.08
N ILE A 50 -3.82 3.09 -5.53
CA ILE A 50 -4.12 1.97 -4.63
C ILE A 50 -4.80 0.87 -5.44
N ALA A 51 -4.18 -0.31 -5.46
CA ALA A 51 -4.75 -1.53 -6.00
C ALA A 51 -5.29 -2.39 -4.85
N MET A 52 -6.57 -2.75 -4.96
CA MET A 52 -7.26 -3.66 -4.06
C MET A 52 -8.01 -4.69 -4.90
N GLU A 53 -8.05 -5.94 -4.45
CA GLU A 53 -8.91 -6.92 -5.11
C GLU A 53 -10.39 -6.55 -4.92
N ALA A 54 -11.20 -6.83 -5.94
CA ALA A 54 -12.64 -6.69 -5.82
C ALA A 54 -13.18 -7.85 -4.96
N CYS A 55 -13.95 -7.54 -3.92
CA CYS A 55 -14.77 -8.53 -3.25
C CYS A 55 -16.05 -8.75 -4.06
N GLY A 56 -16.33 -10.02 -4.40
CA GLY A 56 -17.57 -10.44 -5.05
C GLY A 56 -18.77 -10.46 -4.13
#